data_AF-A2QK39-F1
#
_entry.id   AF-A2QK39-F1
#
_cell.length_a   1.000
_cell.length_b   1.000
_cell.length_c   1.000
_cell.angle_alpha   90.00
_cell.angle_beta   90.00
_cell.angle_gamma   90.00
#
_symmetry.space_group_name_H-M   'P 1'
#
loop_
_entity.id
_entity.type
_entity.pdbx_description
1 polymer ?
#
loop_
_entity_poly.entity_id
_entity_poly.type
_entity_poly.pdbx_seq_one_letter_code
_entity_poly.pdbx_strand_id
1 'polypeptide(L)'
;MSLFGTSPEDSPLASSIQRSKASLFADEPPYGSNTGNASSSLFADDDSSGSPWMSNNANKRTSKEEIVKTLLPDSDVPETYIDAYDLVLSAGDRVGTGVGLTSIREILSGSGLSATDQAKILNLVISGDSDSSNGLGRGEFSVLLALVGLAQEGEDLTFDAVDDRRKSELALKLRPITAEVITITLLPEKEGMFMFQHRNYEVKSARRQSTVVRRYSDFVWLLDCLHKRYPFRQLPLLPPKRLAVNGTHLAADSNSFLEKRRRGLVRFTNALVRHPVLSQEQLVIMFLTVPTELSVWRKQATISVQDEFTGRALPPDLEDSLPSDLTDMFDTVRSGVKRSAEVYINLCTLLERLAKRNEGLAADHLRFSLALQSLTEMTRDTYAFDTNDVPLLNEGIKATARHLSASQSLLEDEARAWEEGMLEDLKRQRDCLVSVREMFDRRDRYARNNIPQLEKRIENSERKLQDLRARTQPVKPGEIEKVEESIVKDKESIVHQHARGVFIKECIRNELMYFQQSQYHISRLHQDWSQERVKYSELQADNWRSLSDQVEGMPLGD
;
A
#
# COMPACT_ATOMS: atom_id res chain seq x y z
N MET A 1 -10.57 -60.33 26.55
CA MET A 1 -9.32 -60.92 27.11
C MET A 1 -8.16 -60.05 26.67
N SER A 2 -7.18 -59.82 27.53
CA SER A 2 -5.90 -59.16 27.21
C SER A 2 -4.79 -60.15 27.54
N LEU A 3 -3.71 -60.22 26.75
CA LEU A 3 -2.38 -60.68 27.17
C LEU A 3 -1.33 -60.38 26.06
N PHE A 4 -0.42 -59.42 26.34
CA PHE A 4 1.01 -59.23 25.97
C PHE A 4 1.61 -59.90 24.70
N GLY A 5 2.56 -59.34 23.94
CA GLY A 5 3.41 -58.13 23.97
C GLY A 5 4.26 -58.10 22.67
N THR A 6 5.40 -57.40 22.45
CA THR A 6 6.25 -56.43 23.19
C THR A 6 7.03 -55.54 22.16
N SER A 7 7.86 -54.58 22.61
CA SER A 7 8.72 -53.70 21.77
C SER A 7 9.93 -54.42 21.12
N PRO A 8 10.68 -53.74 20.23
CA PRO A 8 11.88 -53.03 20.70
C PRO A 8 12.02 -51.56 20.19
N GLU A 9 12.94 -50.84 20.83
CA GLU A 9 13.41 -49.50 20.47
C GLU A 9 14.57 -49.58 19.47
N ASP A 10 14.77 -48.55 18.64
CA ASP A 10 16.10 -47.95 18.43
C ASP A 10 16.00 -46.62 17.66
N SER A 11 16.85 -45.65 18.03
CA SER A 11 17.00 -44.35 17.36
C SER A 11 18.23 -44.33 16.45
N PRO A 12 18.30 -43.39 15.48
CA PRO A 12 19.37 -42.41 15.60
C PRO A 12 18.98 -40.97 15.22
N LEU A 13 19.82 -40.02 15.63
CA LEU A 13 19.61 -38.58 15.49
C LEU A 13 19.73 -38.09 14.04
N ALA A 14 18.97 -37.03 13.73
CA ALA A 14 19.16 -36.22 12.54
C ALA A 14 20.39 -35.31 12.66
N SER A 15 21.23 -35.26 11.62
CA SER A 15 22.33 -34.31 11.49
C SER A 15 22.12 -33.39 10.27
N SER A 16 22.18 -32.09 10.53
CA SER A 16 22.02 -31.03 9.53
C SER A 16 23.26 -30.90 8.64
N ILE A 17 23.10 -30.95 7.31
CA ILE A 17 24.17 -30.67 6.35
C ILE A 17 23.96 -29.27 5.76
N GLN A 18 24.72 -28.29 6.25
CA GLN A 18 25.00 -27.05 5.52
C GLN A 18 26.31 -27.20 4.75
N ARG A 19 26.29 -26.92 3.44
CA ARG A 19 27.50 -26.90 2.61
C ARG A 19 28.30 -25.61 2.85
N SER A 20 29.48 -25.73 3.43
CA SER A 20 30.49 -24.66 3.44
C SER A 20 31.19 -24.58 2.08
N LYS A 21 31.53 -23.36 1.63
CA LYS A 21 32.37 -23.13 0.45
C LYS A 21 33.84 -23.40 0.82
N ALA A 22 34.56 -24.10 -0.05
CA ALA A 22 35.99 -24.36 0.13
C ALA A 22 36.82 -23.09 -0.14
N SER A 23 37.78 -22.82 0.74
CA SER A 23 38.91 -21.94 0.44
C SER A 23 40.05 -22.79 -0.08
N LEU A 24 40.58 -22.47 -1.27
CA LEU A 24 41.79 -23.08 -1.82
C LEU A 24 43.03 -22.27 -1.38
N PHE A 25 44.21 -22.90 -1.46
CA PHE A 25 45.55 -22.36 -1.15
C PHE A 25 45.94 -22.28 0.34
N ALA A 26 46.38 -23.42 0.88
CA ALA A 26 47.55 -23.48 1.75
C ALA A 26 48.16 -24.90 1.65
N ASP A 27 49.42 -25.00 1.24
CA ASP A 27 50.25 -26.20 1.42
C ASP A 27 51.65 -25.70 1.84
N GLU A 28 52.00 -25.95 3.10
CA GLU A 28 53.35 -25.84 3.67
C GLU A 28 53.83 -27.28 3.89
N PRO A 29 55.15 -27.60 3.92
CA PRO A 29 55.80 -27.77 5.23
C PRO A 29 57.36 -27.58 5.17
N PRO A 30 58.18 -28.01 6.17
CA PRO A 30 58.22 -27.57 7.58
C PRO A 30 59.67 -27.34 8.14
N TYR A 31 59.75 -27.00 9.44
CA TYR A 31 60.91 -27.06 10.38
C TYR A 31 61.97 -25.94 10.38
N GLY A 32 62.22 -25.39 11.58
CA GLY A 32 63.42 -24.61 11.93
C GLY A 32 63.22 -23.74 13.18
N SER A 33 64.02 -23.93 14.24
CA SER A 33 63.82 -23.29 15.54
C SER A 33 64.86 -22.21 15.90
N ASN A 34 64.44 -21.33 16.82
CA ASN A 34 65.25 -20.73 17.90
C ASN A 34 65.94 -19.34 17.71
N THR A 35 65.69 -18.46 18.71
CA THR A 35 66.57 -17.41 19.29
C THR A 35 67.23 -16.32 18.41
N GLY A 36 67.13 -15.05 18.86
CA GLY A 36 68.18 -14.05 18.57
C GLY A 36 67.81 -12.57 18.69
N ASN A 37 68.36 -11.90 19.70
CA ASN A 37 68.50 -10.44 19.81
C ASN A 37 69.19 -9.82 18.56
N ALA A 38 68.77 -8.63 18.09
CA ALA A 38 69.67 -7.52 17.77
C ALA A 38 68.94 -6.22 17.37
N SER A 39 69.44 -5.12 17.90
CA SER A 39 69.09 -3.74 17.54
C SER A 39 69.98 -3.18 16.43
N SER A 40 69.45 -2.30 15.58
CA SER A 40 70.22 -1.17 15.05
C SER A 40 69.32 -0.08 14.45
N SER A 41 69.10 1.00 15.20
CA SER A 41 68.73 2.29 14.62
C SER A 41 69.96 2.92 13.98
N LEU A 42 69.81 3.61 12.84
CA LEU A 42 70.90 4.35 12.20
C LEU A 42 70.34 5.62 11.54
N PHE A 43 71.00 6.74 11.82
CA PHE A 43 70.71 8.11 11.37
C PHE A 43 69.56 8.86 12.06
N ALA A 44 69.91 9.41 13.23
CA ALA A 44 69.61 10.80 13.63
C ALA A 44 70.38 11.79 12.71
N ASP A 45 70.26 13.13 12.72
CA ASP A 45 69.44 14.15 13.39
C ASP A 45 69.41 15.35 12.42
N ASP A 46 68.39 16.22 12.46
CA ASP A 46 68.61 17.66 12.28
C ASP A 46 67.51 18.44 13.02
N ASP A 47 67.90 19.51 13.70
CA ASP A 47 67.11 20.14 14.77
C ASP A 47 66.97 21.67 14.56
N SER A 48 66.06 22.28 15.32
CA SER A 48 65.80 23.72 15.47
C SER A 48 64.89 24.44 14.44
N SER A 49 63.66 24.73 14.87
CA SER A 49 63.19 26.13 14.96
C SER A 49 61.88 26.28 15.76
N GLY A 50 62.04 26.57 17.06
CA GLY A 50 61.20 27.45 17.89
C GLY A 50 59.67 27.38 17.80
N SER A 51 59.03 26.74 18.79
CA SER A 51 57.66 27.03 19.22
C SER A 51 57.63 28.16 20.27
N PRO A 52 56.97 29.31 20.01
CA PRO A 52 56.46 30.19 21.04
C PRO A 52 54.95 29.98 21.24
N TRP A 53 54.46 30.19 22.46
CA TRP A 53 53.05 30.07 22.90
C TRP A 53 52.51 28.65 23.10
N MET A 54 52.89 28.05 24.23
CA MET A 54 51.89 27.32 25.00
C MET A 54 50.84 28.31 25.51
N SER A 55 49.57 28.10 25.17
CA SER A 55 48.45 28.74 25.87
C SER A 55 47.19 27.88 25.74
N ASN A 56 46.72 27.36 26.89
CA ASN A 56 45.45 26.67 27.14
C ASN A 56 44.72 26.02 25.94
N ASN A 57 44.96 24.72 25.72
CA ASN A 57 44.03 23.90 24.95
C ASN A 57 42.98 23.26 25.88
N ALA A 58 42.02 24.07 26.31
CA ALA A 58 40.77 23.60 26.95
C ALA A 58 39.59 24.03 26.06
N ASN A 59 38.67 23.09 25.83
CA ASN A 59 37.46 23.22 25.01
C ASN A 59 37.64 23.37 23.48
N LYS A 60 37.69 22.22 22.79
CA LYS A 60 36.99 22.04 21.51
C LYS A 60 36.54 20.58 21.30
N ARG A 61 35.46 20.22 21.98
CA ARG A 61 34.54 19.14 21.56
C ARG A 61 33.24 19.83 21.16
N THR A 62 32.92 19.82 19.87
CA THR A 62 31.58 20.17 19.36
C THR A 62 30.56 19.32 20.12
N SER A 63 29.49 19.90 20.66
CA SER A 63 28.57 19.10 21.47
C SER A 63 27.78 18.13 20.57
N LYS A 64 27.38 16.98 21.11
CA LYS A 64 26.55 16.01 20.37
C LYS A 64 25.24 16.65 19.87
N GLU A 65 24.68 17.55 20.68
CA GLU A 65 23.50 18.36 20.35
C GLU A 65 23.74 19.29 19.15
N GLU A 66 24.91 19.94 19.08
CA GLU A 66 25.29 20.83 17.97
C GLU A 66 25.46 20.04 16.67
N ILE A 67 26.00 18.82 16.73
CA ILE A 67 26.06 17.90 15.59
C ILE A 67 24.65 17.53 15.11
N VAL A 68 23.75 17.06 15.99
CA VAL A 68 22.38 16.69 15.61
C VAL A 68 21.61 17.87 15.01
N LYS A 69 21.83 19.10 15.52
CA LYS A 69 21.19 20.32 15.01
C LYS A 69 21.73 20.78 13.64
N THR A 70 22.94 20.37 13.24
CA THR A 70 23.61 20.85 12.01
C THR A 70 23.87 19.78 10.94
N LEU A 71 23.66 18.49 11.26
CA LEU A 71 23.92 17.35 10.34
C LEU A 71 23.09 17.42 9.05
N LEU A 72 21.86 17.91 9.15
CA LEU A 72 20.91 18.08 8.06
C LEU A 72 20.39 19.52 8.06
N PRO A 73 21.02 20.45 7.32
CA PRO A 73 20.51 21.80 7.16
C PRO A 73 19.23 21.81 6.30
N ASP A 74 18.38 22.83 6.49
CA ASP A 74 17.07 22.94 5.82
C ASP A 74 17.11 22.92 4.28
N SER A 75 18.28 23.18 3.66
CA SER A 75 18.49 23.06 2.20
C SER A 75 18.57 21.63 1.69
N ASP A 76 18.99 20.69 2.55
CA ASP A 76 19.38 19.33 2.18
C ASP A 76 18.33 18.30 2.63
N VAL A 77 17.27 18.77 3.30
CA VAL A 77 16.15 17.99 3.84
C VAL A 77 15.02 17.94 2.81
N PRO A 78 14.46 16.76 2.47
CA PRO A 78 13.30 16.67 1.58
C PRO A 78 12.10 17.45 2.12
N GLU A 79 11.34 18.13 1.25
CA GLU A 79 10.11 18.86 1.64
C GLU A 79 9.13 17.99 2.45
N THR A 80 9.08 16.68 2.18
CA THR A 80 8.23 15.73 2.92
C THR A 80 8.60 15.56 4.40
N TYR A 81 9.84 15.85 4.81
CA TYR A 81 10.26 15.84 6.22
C TYR A 81 9.81 17.13 6.91
N ILE A 82 9.81 18.24 6.17
CA ILE A 82 9.31 19.55 6.60
C ILE A 82 7.79 19.49 6.78
N ASP A 83 7.06 19.00 5.77
CA ASP A 83 5.63 18.73 5.85
C ASP A 83 5.27 17.80 7.02
N ALA A 84 6.08 16.76 7.26
CA ALA A 84 5.88 15.84 8.37
C ALA A 84 6.11 16.51 9.73
N TYR A 85 7.10 17.40 9.86
CA TYR A 85 7.33 18.19 11.07
C TYR A 85 6.14 19.13 11.34
N ASP A 86 5.70 19.88 10.34
CA ASP A 86 4.60 20.84 10.48
C ASP A 86 3.26 20.14 10.73
N LEU A 87 3.02 18.97 10.14
CA LEU A 87 1.85 18.12 10.41
C LEU A 87 1.87 17.58 11.85
N VAL A 88 3.01 17.10 12.33
CA VAL A 88 3.14 16.57 13.70
C VAL A 88 3.06 17.70 14.73
N LEU A 89 3.63 18.87 14.45
CA LEU A 89 3.57 20.04 15.32
C LEU A 89 2.16 20.66 15.39
N SER A 90 1.34 20.51 14.34
CA SER A 90 -0.05 20.99 14.31
C SER A 90 -1.08 19.98 14.85
N ALA A 91 -0.81 18.68 14.77
CA ALA A 91 -1.72 17.63 15.24
C ALA A 91 -1.34 16.98 16.58
N GLY A 92 -0.08 17.13 17.02
CA GLY A 92 0.50 16.40 18.15
C GLY A 92 0.74 17.22 19.42
N ASP A 93 1.48 16.62 20.34
CA ASP A 93 1.93 17.23 21.58
C ASP A 93 3.04 18.26 21.30
N ARG A 94 2.92 19.46 21.87
CA ARG A 94 3.86 20.58 21.64
C ARG A 94 4.52 20.98 22.95
N VAL A 95 5.85 20.87 22.99
CA VAL A 95 6.67 21.32 24.12
C VAL A 95 7.48 22.51 23.62
N GLY A 96 7.24 23.69 24.19
CA GLY A 96 7.91 24.94 23.77
C GLY A 96 7.70 25.27 22.28
N THR A 97 8.80 25.28 21.52
CA THR A 97 8.81 25.54 20.07
C THR A 97 8.87 24.27 19.21
N GLY A 98 9.08 23.11 19.83
CA GLY A 98 9.29 21.83 19.15
C GLY A 98 8.19 20.79 19.39
N VAL A 99 8.40 19.63 18.78
CA VAL A 99 7.53 18.45 18.92
C VAL A 99 7.78 17.77 20.26
N GLY A 100 6.70 17.39 20.96
CA GLY A 100 6.74 16.69 22.24
C GLY A 100 7.19 15.23 22.14
N LEU A 101 7.81 14.75 23.23
CA LEU A 101 8.33 13.38 23.32
C LEU A 101 7.25 12.31 23.13
N THR A 102 5.99 12.63 23.48
CA THR A 102 4.81 11.77 23.29
C THR A 102 4.63 11.44 21.82
N SER A 103 4.55 12.45 20.95
CA SER A 103 4.35 12.28 19.51
C SER A 103 5.56 11.66 18.82
N ILE A 104 6.79 11.93 19.28
CA ILE A 104 8.00 11.25 18.79
C ILE A 104 7.93 9.74 19.09
N ARG A 105 7.47 9.36 20.28
CA ARG A 105 7.31 7.95 20.67
C ARG A 105 6.20 7.26 19.87
N GLU A 106 5.12 7.97 19.57
CA GLU A 106 4.06 7.49 18.66
C GLU A 106 4.62 7.24 17.24
N ILE A 107 5.39 8.18 16.68
CA ILE A 107 6.05 8.04 15.37
C ILE A 107 7.00 6.84 15.35
N LEU A 108 7.86 6.70 16.37
CA LEU A 108 8.79 5.57 16.50
C LEU A 108 8.04 4.24 16.64
N SER A 109 6.93 4.18 17.38
CA SER A 109 6.10 2.97 17.46
C SER A 109 5.37 2.64 16.14
N GLY A 110 4.98 3.66 15.37
CA GLY A 110 4.35 3.51 14.05
C GLY A 110 5.33 3.16 12.93
N SER A 111 6.63 3.36 13.13
CA SER A 111 7.67 3.15 12.11
C SER A 111 8.02 1.69 11.83
N GLY A 112 7.55 0.74 12.66
CA GLY A 112 7.77 -0.69 12.49
C GLY A 112 9.13 -1.22 12.96
N LEU A 113 9.90 -0.40 13.68
CA LEU A 113 11.25 -0.73 14.15
C LEU A 113 11.27 -1.61 15.41
N SER A 114 12.38 -2.31 15.66
CA SER A 114 12.57 -3.08 16.88
C SER A 114 12.62 -2.16 18.12
N ALA A 115 12.20 -2.65 19.29
CA ALA A 115 12.24 -1.85 20.53
C ALA A 115 13.68 -1.40 20.88
N THR A 116 14.68 -2.20 20.52
CA THR A 116 16.11 -1.87 20.64
C THR A 116 16.51 -0.70 19.73
N ASP A 117 16.02 -0.66 18.49
CA ASP A 117 16.40 0.41 17.55
C ASP A 117 15.63 1.70 17.82
N GLN A 118 14.35 1.61 18.21
CA GLN A 118 13.59 2.75 18.75
C GLN A 118 14.33 3.41 19.92
N ALA A 119 14.84 2.61 20.87
CA ALA A 119 15.61 3.13 22.01
C ALA A 119 16.97 3.71 21.61
N LYS A 120 17.69 3.10 20.65
CA LYS A 120 18.95 3.66 20.12
C LYS A 120 18.72 5.01 19.44
N ILE A 121 17.75 5.10 18.52
CA ILE A 121 17.41 6.33 17.80
C ILE A 121 17.04 7.44 18.79
N LEU A 122 16.19 7.13 19.78
CA LEU A 122 15.78 8.08 20.80
C LEU A 122 16.97 8.60 21.62
N ASN A 123 17.91 7.73 22.03
CA ASN A 123 19.13 8.11 22.74
C ASN A 123 20.20 8.78 21.86
N LEU A 124 20.15 8.61 20.54
CA LEU A 124 21.02 9.32 19.60
C LEU A 124 20.55 10.76 19.44
N VAL A 125 19.26 10.96 19.20
CA VAL A 125 18.66 12.28 18.96
C VAL A 125 18.50 13.07 20.26
N ILE A 126 18.07 12.44 21.35
CA ILE A 126 17.92 13.07 22.67
C ILE A 126 19.17 12.80 23.51
N SER A 127 19.86 13.87 23.92
CA SER A 127 20.96 13.80 24.89
C SER A 127 20.45 14.27 26.26
N GLY A 128 20.95 13.67 27.35
CA GLY A 128 20.26 13.66 28.65
C GLY A 128 19.96 15.01 29.30
N ASP A 129 18.80 15.08 29.95
CA ASP A 129 18.30 16.10 30.90
C ASP A 129 18.19 17.58 30.45
N SER A 130 18.83 18.02 29.35
CA SER A 130 18.81 19.41 28.88
C SER A 130 17.55 19.80 28.09
N ASP A 131 17.07 18.95 27.18
CA ASP A 131 16.06 19.32 26.16
C ASP A 131 14.59 19.07 26.56
N SER A 132 14.30 18.68 27.80
CA SER A 132 12.93 18.42 28.29
C SER A 132 11.99 19.65 28.32
N SER A 133 12.53 20.86 28.10
CA SER A 133 11.79 22.13 28.20
C SER A 133 11.36 22.76 26.86
N ASN A 134 12.09 22.51 25.77
CA ASN A 134 11.90 23.22 24.49
C ASN A 134 11.36 22.37 23.33
N GLY A 135 11.24 21.05 23.53
CA GLY A 135 10.75 20.11 22.52
C GLY A 135 11.74 19.89 21.38
N LEU A 136 11.48 18.90 20.55
CA LEU A 136 12.39 18.54 19.45
C LEU A 136 12.19 19.50 18.27
N GLY A 137 13.26 20.18 17.88
CA GLY A 137 13.28 21.13 16.78
C GLY A 137 13.36 20.46 15.40
N ARG A 138 13.17 21.27 14.35
CA ARG A 138 13.05 20.82 12.96
C ARG A 138 14.28 20.06 12.44
N GLY A 139 15.50 20.49 12.76
CA GLY A 139 16.75 19.78 12.39
C GLY A 139 16.87 18.42 13.09
N GLU A 140 16.62 18.39 14.40
CA GLU A 140 16.65 17.16 15.21
C GLU A 140 15.57 16.15 14.76
N PHE A 141 14.37 16.63 14.42
CA PHE A 141 13.30 15.81 13.86
C PHE A 141 13.66 15.29 12.46
N SER A 142 14.38 16.06 11.66
CA SER A 142 14.88 15.59 10.36
C SER A 142 15.92 14.48 10.51
N VAL A 143 16.83 14.59 11.51
CA VAL A 143 17.79 13.53 11.85
C VAL A 143 17.09 12.30 12.45
N LEU A 144 16.05 12.48 13.28
CA LEU A 144 15.20 11.39 13.77
C LEU A 144 14.59 10.58 12.61
N LEU A 145 14.00 11.27 11.62
CA LEU A 145 13.42 10.64 10.45
C LEU A 145 14.47 9.96 9.56
N ALA A 146 15.65 10.55 9.40
CA ALA A 146 16.76 9.95 8.66
C ALA A 146 17.24 8.64 9.31
N LEU A 147 17.43 8.64 10.64
CA LEU A 147 17.80 7.45 11.41
C LEU A 147 16.70 6.36 11.38
N VAL A 148 15.42 6.75 11.34
CA VAL A 148 14.30 5.82 11.10
C VAL A 148 14.39 5.18 9.71
N GLY A 149 14.78 5.94 8.68
CA GLY A 149 15.05 5.43 7.34
C GLY A 149 16.14 4.36 7.32
N LEU A 150 17.32 4.65 7.90
CA LEU A 150 18.43 3.69 8.02
C LEU A 150 18.00 2.40 8.74
N ALA A 151 17.27 2.54 9.85
CA ALA A 151 16.77 1.42 10.64
C ALA A 151 15.77 0.54 9.88
N GLN A 152 14.95 1.12 8.98
CA GLN A 152 14.01 0.37 8.14
C GLN A 152 14.69 -0.40 7.00
N GLU A 153 15.92 0.00 6.63
CA GLU A 153 16.73 -0.64 5.59
C GLU A 153 17.76 -1.63 6.17
N GLY A 154 17.98 -1.61 7.48
CA GLY A 154 18.89 -2.52 8.19
C GLY A 154 20.35 -2.03 8.22
N GLU A 155 20.57 -0.73 8.04
CA GLU A 155 21.90 -0.10 8.09
C GLU A 155 22.27 0.34 9.51
N ASP A 156 23.56 0.61 9.72
CA ASP A 156 24.11 1.02 11.01
C ASP A 156 23.57 2.39 11.46
N LEU A 157 23.09 2.45 12.71
CA LEU A 157 22.47 3.64 13.29
C LEU A 157 23.53 4.63 13.79
N THR A 158 24.21 5.29 12.86
CA THR A 158 25.26 6.28 13.12
C THR A 158 24.99 7.59 12.38
N PHE A 159 25.56 8.70 12.88
CA PHE A 159 25.48 9.99 12.18
C PHE A 159 26.31 9.99 10.88
N ASP A 160 27.39 9.21 10.82
CA ASP A 160 28.21 9.07 9.62
C ASP A 160 27.42 8.39 8.49
N ALA A 161 26.61 7.37 8.79
CA ALA A 161 25.70 6.76 7.80
C ALA A 161 24.63 7.74 7.28
N VAL A 162 24.15 8.66 8.12
CA VAL A 162 23.26 9.75 7.69
C VAL A 162 23.99 10.76 6.79
N ASP A 163 25.24 11.13 7.12
CA ASP A 163 26.07 12.06 6.36
C ASP A 163 26.49 11.50 4.99
N ASP A 164 26.78 10.19 4.92
CA ASP A 164 27.10 9.50 3.67
C ASP A 164 25.87 9.30 2.78
N ARG A 165 24.70 8.99 3.36
CA ARG A 165 23.44 9.01 2.60
C ARG A 165 23.04 10.40 2.10
N ARG A 166 23.40 11.49 2.81
CA ARG A 166 23.23 12.88 2.31
C ARG A 166 24.00 13.10 1.01
N LYS A 167 25.25 12.62 0.92
CA LYS A 167 26.14 12.84 -0.24
C LYS A 167 25.74 12.05 -1.50
N SER A 168 24.90 11.02 -1.38
CA SER A 168 24.63 10.09 -2.48
C SER A 168 23.45 10.48 -3.39
N GLU A 169 22.69 11.55 -3.09
CA GLU A 169 21.42 11.98 -3.72
C GLU A 169 20.30 10.91 -3.81
N LEU A 170 20.58 9.66 -3.46
CA LEU A 170 19.68 8.52 -3.49
C LEU A 170 18.93 8.38 -2.17
N ALA A 171 18.08 9.38 -1.95
CA ALA A 171 16.84 9.27 -1.20
C ALA A 171 16.92 8.87 0.29
N LEU A 172 16.75 9.89 1.13
CA LEU A 172 16.08 9.84 2.43
C LEU A 172 14.58 9.43 2.32
N LYS A 173 14.25 8.40 1.51
CA LYS A 173 12.91 7.82 1.40
C LYS A 173 12.58 7.07 2.70
N LEU A 174 11.98 7.77 3.65
CA LEU A 174 11.13 7.11 4.64
C LEU A 174 10.20 6.14 3.90
N ARG A 175 10.20 4.86 4.27
CA ARG A 175 9.03 4.03 3.93
C ARG A 175 7.86 4.69 4.67
N PRO A 176 6.76 5.05 3.98
CA PRO A 176 5.64 5.69 4.65
C PRO A 176 5.19 4.81 5.81
N ILE A 177 5.17 5.41 7.01
CA ILE A 177 4.78 4.84 8.32
C ILE A 177 3.83 3.66 8.11
N THR A 178 4.31 2.44 8.37
CA THR A 178 3.92 1.22 7.64
C THR A 178 2.45 1.22 7.24
N ALA A 179 2.17 1.57 5.99
CA ALA A 179 0.81 1.80 5.51
C ALA A 179 -0.05 0.57 5.82
N GLU A 180 -1.17 0.77 6.52
CA GLU A 180 -1.93 -0.36 7.06
C GLU A 180 -2.42 -1.28 5.94
N VAL A 181 -1.99 -2.54 5.98
CA VAL A 181 -2.40 -3.58 5.05
C VAL A 181 -3.44 -4.46 5.72
N ILE A 182 -4.59 -4.58 5.06
CA ILE A 182 -5.67 -5.48 5.47
C ILE A 182 -5.61 -6.75 4.61
N THR A 183 -5.51 -7.91 5.24
CA THR A 183 -5.61 -9.21 4.56
C THR A 183 -7.03 -9.77 4.72
N ILE A 184 -7.54 -10.40 3.66
CA ILE A 184 -8.88 -11.01 3.66
C ILE A 184 -8.79 -12.42 3.12
N THR A 185 -9.24 -13.39 3.92
CA THR A 185 -9.23 -14.82 3.62
C THR A 185 -10.67 -15.31 3.49
N LEU A 186 -10.96 -16.18 2.51
CA LEU A 186 -12.27 -16.80 2.38
C LEU A 186 -12.40 -17.95 3.39
N LEU A 187 -13.42 -17.94 4.25
CA LEU A 187 -13.70 -19.07 5.14
C LEU A 187 -14.36 -20.21 4.35
N PRO A 188 -13.99 -21.49 4.62
CA PRO A 188 -14.49 -22.63 3.87
C PRO A 188 -15.95 -22.96 4.22
N GLU A 189 -16.33 -22.73 5.48
CA GLU A 189 -17.66 -22.99 6.00
C GLU A 189 -18.70 -22.01 5.44
N LYS A 190 -19.91 -22.52 5.19
CA LYS A 190 -21.06 -21.72 4.79
C LYS A 190 -22.01 -21.59 5.98
N GLU A 191 -22.32 -20.36 6.36
CA GLU A 191 -23.26 -20.07 7.43
C GLU A 191 -24.66 -19.74 6.88
N GLY A 192 -25.66 -19.82 7.77
CA GLY A 192 -27.05 -19.52 7.46
C GLY A 192 -27.93 -20.76 7.22
N MET A 193 -29.24 -20.53 7.26
CA MET A 193 -30.24 -21.59 7.15
C MET A 193 -30.28 -22.20 5.73
N PHE A 194 -30.85 -23.40 5.61
CA PHE A 194 -31.06 -24.09 4.34
C PHE A 194 -31.67 -23.15 3.27
N MET A 195 -31.17 -23.23 2.04
CA MET A 195 -31.43 -22.29 0.91
C MET A 195 -30.91 -20.85 1.06
N PHE A 196 -30.48 -20.39 2.23
CA PHE A 196 -29.97 -19.03 2.49
C PHE A 196 -28.49 -19.00 2.95
N GLN A 197 -27.72 -20.00 2.53
CA GLN A 197 -26.30 -20.11 2.83
C GLN A 197 -25.48 -18.96 2.25
N HIS A 198 -24.59 -18.39 3.05
CA HIS A 198 -23.62 -17.37 2.66
C HIS A 198 -22.20 -17.81 3.00
N ARG A 199 -21.21 -17.16 2.38
CA ARG A 199 -19.79 -17.36 2.70
C ARG A 199 -19.25 -16.15 3.44
N ASN A 200 -18.44 -16.43 4.45
CA ASN A 200 -17.80 -15.43 5.29
C ASN A 200 -16.34 -15.24 4.89
N TYR A 201 -15.81 -14.09 5.27
CA TYR A 201 -14.45 -13.67 5.05
C TYR A 201 -13.85 -13.32 6.41
N GLU A 202 -12.68 -13.88 6.68
CA GLU A 202 -11.84 -13.45 7.78
C GLU A 202 -11.09 -12.19 7.33
N VAL A 203 -11.28 -11.08 8.06
CA VAL A 203 -10.63 -9.80 7.79
C VAL A 203 -9.63 -9.55 8.92
N LYS A 204 -8.35 -9.38 8.56
CA LYS A 204 -7.23 -9.22 9.50
C LYS A 204 -6.52 -7.88 9.28
N SER A 205 -6.28 -7.17 10.38
CA SER A 205 -5.34 -6.03 10.43
C SER A 205 -4.19 -6.36 11.36
N ALA A 206 -2.97 -6.36 10.83
CA ALA A 206 -1.76 -6.50 11.65
C ALA A 206 -1.58 -5.29 12.58
N ARG A 207 -1.77 -4.07 12.05
CA ARG A 207 -1.61 -2.80 12.80
C ARG A 207 -2.58 -2.68 13.97
N ARG A 208 -3.82 -3.12 13.78
CA ARG A 208 -4.88 -3.06 14.81
C ARG A 208 -4.98 -4.34 15.66
N GLN A 209 -4.11 -5.33 15.40
CA GLN A 209 -4.12 -6.67 16.00
C GLN A 209 -5.51 -7.33 15.99
N SER A 210 -6.33 -7.03 14.97
CA SER A 210 -7.73 -7.44 14.91
C SER A 210 -7.94 -8.56 13.88
N THR A 211 -8.79 -9.52 14.24
CA THR A 211 -9.33 -10.55 13.34
C THR A 211 -10.84 -10.55 13.51
N VAL A 212 -11.59 -10.25 12.45
CA VAL A 212 -13.05 -10.18 12.48
C VAL A 212 -13.67 -10.94 11.32
N VAL A 213 -14.83 -11.54 11.54
CA VAL A 213 -15.58 -12.25 10.51
C VAL A 213 -16.62 -11.31 9.88
N ARG A 214 -16.63 -11.23 8.55
CA ARG A 214 -17.54 -10.38 7.76
C ARG A 214 -18.06 -11.14 6.55
N ARG A 215 -19.32 -10.93 6.20
CA ARG A 215 -19.90 -11.44 4.94
C ARG A 215 -20.00 -10.34 3.90
N TYR A 216 -20.09 -10.71 2.61
CA TYR A 216 -20.15 -9.74 1.51
C TYR A 216 -21.21 -8.63 1.68
N SER A 217 -22.38 -8.93 2.26
CA SER A 217 -23.43 -7.94 2.52
C SER A 217 -23.07 -6.88 3.56
N ASP A 218 -22.11 -7.17 4.44
CA ASP A 218 -21.67 -6.22 5.46
C ASP A 218 -20.75 -5.15 4.84
N PHE A 219 -19.93 -5.53 3.85
CA PHE A 219 -19.15 -4.59 3.03
C PHE A 219 -20.08 -3.68 2.19
N VAL A 220 -21.15 -4.25 1.61
CA VAL A 220 -22.19 -3.47 0.91
C VAL A 220 -22.84 -2.47 1.86
N TRP A 221 -23.27 -2.91 3.05
CA TRP A 221 -23.85 -2.02 4.05
C TRP A 221 -22.88 -0.91 4.50
N LEU A 222 -21.60 -1.22 4.68
CA LEU A 222 -20.60 -0.21 5.01
C LEU A 222 -20.50 0.84 3.91
N LEU A 223 -20.40 0.43 2.64
CA LEU A 223 -20.34 1.36 1.51
C LEU A 223 -21.63 2.19 1.37
N ASP A 224 -22.81 1.60 1.60
CA ASP A 224 -24.09 2.33 1.61
C ASP A 224 -24.14 3.40 2.71
N CYS A 225 -23.55 3.15 3.87
CA CYS A 225 -23.41 4.14 4.94
C CYS A 225 -22.39 5.22 4.57
N LEU A 226 -21.23 4.85 4.02
CA LEU A 226 -20.21 5.81 3.58
C LEU A 226 -20.74 6.71 2.45
N HIS A 227 -21.53 6.21 1.50
CA HIS A 227 -22.18 7.03 0.47
C HIS A 227 -23.12 8.11 1.04
N LYS A 228 -23.75 7.86 2.19
CA LYS A 228 -24.63 8.83 2.87
C LYS A 228 -23.85 9.84 3.70
N ARG A 229 -22.76 9.41 4.36
CA ARG A 229 -21.89 10.28 5.17
C ARG A 229 -21.01 11.18 4.33
N TYR A 230 -20.43 10.61 3.27
CA TYR A 230 -19.34 11.16 2.47
C TYR A 230 -19.68 11.21 0.97
N PRO A 231 -20.77 11.89 0.55
CA PRO A 231 -21.22 11.88 -0.84
C PRO A 231 -20.19 12.44 -1.83
N PHE A 232 -19.28 13.33 -1.39
CA PHE A 232 -18.30 14.01 -2.23
C PHE A 232 -16.86 13.52 -2.05
N ARG A 233 -16.64 12.42 -1.31
CA ARG A 233 -15.33 11.75 -1.16
C ARG A 233 -15.10 10.68 -2.24
N GLN A 234 -13.84 10.28 -2.42
CA GLN A 234 -13.42 9.14 -3.22
C GLN A 234 -13.74 7.82 -2.47
N LEU A 235 -14.88 7.21 -2.80
CA LEU A 235 -15.32 5.96 -2.18
C LEU A 235 -14.92 4.73 -2.99
N PRO A 236 -14.32 3.69 -2.38
CA PRO A 236 -13.81 2.53 -3.10
C PRO A 236 -14.92 1.59 -3.58
N LEU A 237 -14.61 0.86 -4.65
CA LEU A 237 -15.56 0.01 -5.38
C LEU A 237 -15.63 -1.39 -4.79
N LEU A 238 -16.84 -1.95 -4.73
CA LEU A 238 -17.02 -3.37 -4.38
C LEU A 238 -16.94 -4.27 -5.63
N PRO A 239 -16.39 -5.49 -5.50
CA PRO A 239 -16.47 -6.50 -6.56
C PRO A 239 -17.94 -6.87 -6.83
N PRO A 240 -18.31 -7.22 -8.07
CA PRO A 240 -19.70 -7.39 -8.45
C PRO A 240 -20.45 -8.45 -7.64
N LYS A 241 -21.73 -8.18 -7.38
CA LYS A 241 -22.66 -9.17 -6.85
C LYS A 241 -22.85 -10.26 -7.91
N ARG A 242 -22.82 -11.53 -7.50
CA ARG A 242 -23.01 -12.66 -8.44
C ARG A 242 -24.42 -12.60 -9.01
N LEU A 243 -24.54 -12.33 -10.30
CA LEU A 243 -25.80 -12.47 -11.02
C LEU A 243 -26.00 -13.97 -11.29
N ALA A 244 -27.12 -14.52 -10.81
CA ALA A 244 -27.53 -15.88 -11.15
C ALA A 244 -28.50 -15.79 -12.33
N VAL A 245 -28.02 -16.14 -13.52
CA VAL A 245 -28.88 -16.27 -14.71
C VAL A 245 -29.45 -17.68 -14.71
N ASN A 246 -30.78 -17.79 -14.75
CA ASN A 246 -31.53 -19.05 -14.91
C ASN A 246 -31.23 -20.17 -13.89
N GLY A 247 -30.82 -19.84 -12.67
CA GLY A 247 -30.66 -20.81 -11.56
C GLY A 247 -29.43 -21.72 -11.64
N THR A 248 -28.84 -21.90 -12.81
CA THR A 248 -27.64 -22.74 -13.01
C THR A 248 -26.40 -22.03 -12.47
N HIS A 249 -25.95 -22.43 -11.28
CA HIS A 249 -24.63 -22.06 -10.80
C HIS A 249 -23.56 -22.84 -11.59
N LEU A 250 -22.81 -22.15 -12.47
CA LEU A 250 -21.61 -22.70 -13.10
C LEU A 250 -20.60 -23.08 -12.00
N ALA A 251 -20.54 -24.37 -11.69
CA ALA A 251 -19.81 -24.87 -10.52
C ALA A 251 -18.29 -24.68 -10.64
N ALA A 252 -17.74 -24.84 -11.86
CA ALA A 252 -16.33 -24.61 -12.15
C ALA A 252 -15.91 -23.15 -11.90
N ASP A 253 -16.74 -22.18 -12.30
CA ASP A 253 -16.51 -20.75 -12.05
C ASP A 253 -16.74 -20.34 -10.59
N SER A 254 -17.25 -21.23 -9.73
CA SER A 254 -17.61 -20.83 -8.38
C SER A 254 -16.40 -20.44 -7.53
N ASN A 255 -15.26 -21.12 -7.68
CA ASN A 255 -14.03 -20.81 -6.96
C ASN A 255 -13.29 -19.61 -7.59
N SER A 256 -13.16 -19.55 -8.92
CA SER A 256 -12.54 -18.41 -9.62
C SER A 256 -13.28 -17.10 -9.33
N PHE A 257 -14.61 -17.12 -9.32
CA PHE A 257 -15.46 -15.98 -8.96
C PHE A 257 -15.24 -15.54 -7.51
N LEU A 258 -15.12 -16.48 -6.57
CA LEU A 258 -14.94 -16.16 -5.15
C LEU A 258 -13.55 -15.61 -4.86
N GLU A 259 -12.51 -16.08 -5.55
CA GLU A 259 -11.18 -15.51 -5.46
C GLU A 259 -11.11 -14.10 -6.07
N LYS A 260 -11.68 -13.89 -7.27
CA LYS A 260 -11.83 -12.55 -7.86
C LYS A 260 -12.59 -11.60 -6.94
N ARG A 261 -13.61 -12.10 -6.21
CA ARG A 261 -14.31 -11.33 -5.17
C ARG A 261 -13.42 -11.06 -3.96
N ARG A 262 -12.70 -12.05 -3.42
CA ARG A 262 -11.80 -11.90 -2.27
C ARG A 262 -10.75 -10.82 -2.57
N ARG A 263 -10.07 -10.89 -3.72
CA ARG A 263 -9.13 -9.85 -4.20
C ARG A 263 -9.79 -8.48 -4.29
N GLY A 264 -11.00 -8.40 -4.84
CA GLY A 264 -11.79 -7.15 -4.86
C GLY A 264 -12.12 -6.58 -3.47
N LEU A 265 -12.45 -7.43 -2.49
CA LEU A 265 -12.67 -6.99 -1.10
C LEU A 265 -11.37 -6.54 -0.43
N VAL A 266 -10.22 -7.18 -0.74
CA VAL A 266 -8.89 -6.73 -0.30
C VAL A 266 -8.63 -5.33 -0.83
N ARG A 267 -8.78 -5.08 -2.14
CA ARG A 267 -8.58 -3.73 -2.73
C ARG A 267 -9.52 -2.69 -2.12
N PHE A 268 -10.81 -3.02 -1.96
CA PHE A 268 -11.81 -2.16 -1.31
C PHE A 268 -11.38 -1.73 0.10
N THR A 269 -11.03 -2.71 0.95
CA THR A 269 -10.76 -2.44 2.37
C THR A 269 -9.41 -1.76 2.57
N ASN A 270 -8.41 -2.10 1.75
CA ASN A 270 -7.12 -1.41 1.75
C ASN A 270 -7.24 0.04 1.24
N ALA A 271 -8.17 0.34 0.34
CA ALA A 271 -8.43 1.72 -0.08
C ALA A 271 -9.10 2.54 1.04
N LEU A 272 -9.99 1.95 1.85
CA LEU A 272 -10.57 2.63 3.01
C LEU A 272 -9.52 3.02 4.05
N VAL A 273 -8.63 2.10 4.44
CA VAL A 273 -7.63 2.38 5.50
C VAL A 273 -6.46 3.26 5.06
N ARG A 274 -6.26 3.46 3.76
CA ARG A 274 -5.27 4.41 3.21
C ARG A 274 -5.82 5.82 3.02
N HIS A 275 -7.13 5.97 2.93
CA HIS A 275 -7.76 7.27 2.77
C HIS A 275 -7.71 8.05 4.10
N PRO A 276 -7.22 9.30 4.13
CA PRO A 276 -7.00 10.04 5.39
C PRO A 276 -8.28 10.18 6.22
N VAL A 277 -9.40 10.59 5.60
CA VAL A 277 -10.70 10.71 6.29
C VAL A 277 -11.37 9.34 6.57
N LEU A 278 -11.50 8.46 5.57
CA LEU A 278 -12.27 7.22 5.74
C LEU A 278 -11.61 6.21 6.71
N SER A 279 -10.28 6.26 6.87
CA SER A 279 -9.56 5.42 7.82
C SER A 279 -9.85 5.75 9.30
N GLN A 280 -10.31 6.98 9.56
CA GLN A 280 -10.69 7.51 10.87
C GLN A 280 -12.21 7.41 11.15
N GLU A 281 -13.03 7.11 10.13
CA GLU A 281 -14.48 6.99 10.29
C GLU A 281 -14.82 5.83 11.23
N GLN A 282 -15.63 6.11 12.25
CA GLN A 282 -16.01 5.14 13.29
C GLN A 282 -16.64 3.88 12.69
N LEU A 283 -17.45 3.98 11.64
CA LEU A 283 -18.02 2.82 10.96
C LEU A 283 -16.94 1.92 10.32
N VAL A 284 -15.86 2.48 9.79
CA VAL A 284 -14.72 1.71 9.22
C VAL A 284 -13.89 1.08 10.34
N ILE A 285 -13.60 1.83 11.41
CA ILE A 285 -12.90 1.31 12.59
C ILE A 285 -13.68 0.13 13.19
N MET A 286 -14.97 0.32 13.48
CA MET A 286 -15.85 -0.72 14.02
C MET A 286 -15.96 -1.93 13.08
N PHE A 287 -16.05 -1.71 11.77
CA PHE A 287 -16.05 -2.79 10.79
C PHE A 287 -14.79 -3.65 10.85
N LEU A 288 -13.63 -3.10 11.22
CA LEU A 288 -12.35 -3.81 11.28
C LEU A 288 -12.00 -4.36 12.68
N THR A 289 -12.61 -3.87 13.76
CA THR A 289 -12.22 -4.23 15.14
C THR A 289 -13.28 -5.00 15.93
N VAL A 290 -14.58 -4.85 15.61
CA VAL A 290 -15.66 -5.43 16.41
C VAL A 290 -15.82 -6.93 16.11
N PRO A 291 -15.61 -7.85 17.06
CA PRO A 291 -15.70 -9.28 16.79
C PRO A 291 -17.14 -9.79 16.67
N THR A 292 -18.14 -9.07 17.19
CA THR A 292 -19.55 -9.48 17.10
C THR A 292 -20.06 -9.40 15.66
N GLU A 293 -21.06 -10.24 15.36
CA GLU A 293 -21.79 -10.17 14.10
C GLU A 293 -22.34 -8.75 13.87
N LEU A 294 -21.99 -8.18 12.71
CA LEU A 294 -22.43 -6.84 12.32
C LEU A 294 -23.97 -6.76 12.16
N SER A 295 -24.62 -7.91 11.97
CA SER A 295 -26.07 -8.04 11.95
C SER A 295 -26.72 -7.76 13.32
N VAL A 296 -26.04 -8.17 14.40
CA VAL A 296 -26.46 -8.02 15.80
C VAL A 296 -26.10 -6.64 16.31
N TRP A 297 -24.87 -6.18 16.08
CA TRP A 297 -24.40 -4.87 16.51
C TRP A 297 -25.29 -3.73 16.00
N ARG A 298 -25.72 -3.78 14.72
CA ARG A 298 -26.64 -2.78 14.14
C ARG A 298 -28.03 -2.70 14.80
N LYS A 299 -28.45 -3.72 15.55
CA LYS A 299 -29.71 -3.67 16.34
C LYS A 299 -29.52 -2.97 17.68
N GLN A 300 -28.28 -2.86 18.15
CA GLN A 300 -27.92 -2.29 19.46
C GLN A 300 -27.43 -0.84 19.32
N ALA A 301 -26.84 -0.47 18.16
CA ALA A 301 -26.33 0.86 17.89
C ALA A 301 -27.37 1.77 17.20
N THR A 302 -27.63 2.95 17.79
CA THR A 302 -28.40 4.03 17.15
C THR A 302 -27.51 4.78 16.14
N ILE A 303 -27.40 4.26 14.93
CA ILE A 303 -26.52 4.81 13.88
C ILE A 303 -27.23 5.94 13.14
N SER A 304 -26.94 7.19 13.52
CA SER A 304 -27.32 8.38 12.75
C SER A 304 -26.26 8.67 11.69
N VAL A 305 -26.61 8.56 10.40
CA VAL A 305 -25.72 8.90 9.28
C VAL A 305 -26.19 10.20 8.64
N GLN A 306 -25.54 11.31 8.99
CA GLN A 306 -25.75 12.64 8.39
C GLN A 306 -24.59 13.00 7.46
N ASP A 307 -24.79 13.94 6.52
CA ASP A 307 -23.75 14.47 5.62
C ASP A 307 -22.60 15.11 6.43
N GLU A 308 -21.35 14.95 6.00
CA GLU A 308 -20.13 15.39 6.71
C GLU A 308 -20.08 16.92 6.99
N PHE A 309 -20.80 17.72 6.21
CA PHE A 309 -20.87 19.19 6.37
C PHE A 309 -21.99 19.65 7.31
N THR A 310 -22.87 18.75 7.76
CA THR A 310 -24.00 19.09 8.64
C THR A 310 -23.50 19.70 9.95
N GLY A 311 -23.92 20.93 10.25
CA GLY A 311 -23.56 21.63 11.49
C GLY A 311 -22.15 22.26 11.51
N ARG A 312 -21.41 22.25 10.38
CA ARG A 312 -20.13 23.00 10.29
C ARG A 312 -20.37 24.48 9.99
N ALA A 313 -19.69 25.36 10.73
CA ALA A 313 -19.60 26.78 10.42
C ALA A 313 -18.48 27.03 9.41
N LEU A 314 -18.72 27.91 8.44
CA LEU A 314 -17.73 28.27 7.41
C LEU A 314 -16.58 29.09 8.02
N PRO A 315 -15.30 28.70 7.87
CA PRO A 315 -14.17 29.55 8.23
C PRO A 315 -14.15 30.80 7.33
N PRO A 316 -13.95 32.02 7.86
CA PRO A 316 -14.09 33.26 7.09
C PRO A 316 -13.12 33.39 5.91
N ASP A 317 -11.95 32.79 6.04
CA ASP A 317 -10.83 32.80 5.10
C ASP A 317 -10.88 31.66 4.06
N LEU A 318 -11.76 30.67 4.26
CA LEU A 318 -11.76 29.46 3.44
C LEU A 318 -12.09 29.74 1.98
N GLU A 319 -13.12 30.55 1.69
CA GLU A 319 -13.53 30.80 0.29
C GLU A 319 -12.46 31.58 -0.49
N ASP A 320 -11.85 32.59 0.13
CA ASP A 320 -10.77 33.40 -0.46
C ASP A 320 -9.45 32.60 -0.63
N SER A 321 -9.24 31.55 0.18
CA SER A 321 -8.07 30.66 0.07
C SER A 321 -8.14 29.66 -1.09
N LEU A 322 -9.31 29.49 -1.71
CA LEU A 322 -9.48 28.53 -2.81
C LEU A 322 -9.01 29.12 -4.14
N PRO A 323 -8.25 28.37 -4.97
CA PRO A 323 -7.86 28.82 -6.29
C PRO A 323 -9.05 29.19 -7.17
N SER A 324 -8.95 30.29 -7.92
CA SER A 324 -10.04 30.79 -8.77
C SER A 324 -10.30 29.91 -10.00
N ASP A 325 -9.27 29.21 -10.49
CA ASP A 325 -9.29 28.25 -11.60
C ASP A 325 -9.80 26.85 -11.20
N LEU A 326 -10.12 26.64 -9.92
CA LEU A 326 -10.47 25.33 -9.35
C LEU A 326 -11.64 24.64 -10.08
N THR A 327 -12.59 25.41 -10.62
CA THR A 327 -13.72 24.85 -11.39
C THR A 327 -13.29 24.30 -12.75
N ASP A 328 -12.41 25.01 -13.46
CA ASP A 328 -11.87 24.59 -14.76
C ASP A 328 -10.92 23.39 -14.59
N MET A 329 -10.16 23.38 -13.49
CA MET A 329 -9.35 22.22 -13.08
C MET A 329 -10.23 20.99 -12.80
N PHE A 330 -11.37 21.14 -12.11
CA PHE A 330 -12.32 20.05 -11.90
C PHE A 330 -12.84 19.45 -13.21
N ASP A 331 -13.22 20.26 -14.19
CA ASP A 331 -13.73 19.77 -15.46
C ASP A 331 -12.64 19.15 -16.34
N THR A 332 -11.43 19.70 -16.29
CA THR A 332 -10.22 19.11 -16.91
C THR A 332 -9.92 17.73 -16.34
N VAL A 333 -9.85 17.60 -15.01
CA VAL A 333 -9.61 16.32 -14.33
C VAL A 333 -10.75 15.34 -14.59
N ARG A 334 -12.02 15.79 -14.56
CA ARG A 334 -13.18 14.95 -14.88
C ARG A 334 -13.11 14.36 -16.29
N SER A 335 -12.70 15.15 -17.27
CA SER A 335 -12.49 14.72 -18.67
C SER A 335 -11.34 13.73 -18.81
N GLY A 336 -10.22 13.96 -18.11
CA GLY A 336 -9.09 13.03 -18.06
C GLY A 336 -9.46 11.70 -17.42
N VAL A 337 -10.02 11.73 -16.21
CA VAL A 337 -10.38 10.55 -15.42
C VAL A 337 -11.38 9.65 -16.14
N LYS A 338 -12.39 10.21 -16.85
CA LYS A 338 -13.33 9.41 -17.66
C LYS A 338 -12.61 8.59 -18.74
N ARG A 339 -11.79 9.24 -19.56
CA ARG A 339 -11.02 8.57 -20.65
C ARG A 339 -10.00 7.57 -20.10
N SER A 340 -9.25 7.95 -19.06
CA SER A 340 -8.28 7.07 -18.42
C SER A 340 -8.94 5.83 -17.81
N ALA A 341 -10.11 5.96 -17.18
CA ALA A 341 -10.84 4.81 -16.62
C ALA A 341 -11.20 3.77 -17.70
N GLU A 342 -11.67 4.21 -18.87
CA GLU A 342 -11.99 3.34 -20.01
C GLU A 342 -10.75 2.61 -20.55
N VAL A 343 -9.62 3.30 -20.68
CA VAL A 343 -8.34 2.70 -21.07
C VAL A 343 -7.91 1.64 -20.04
N TYR A 344 -7.94 1.94 -18.74
CA TYR A 344 -7.55 0.98 -17.70
C TYR A 344 -8.50 -0.23 -17.58
N ILE A 345 -9.80 -0.07 -17.86
CA ILE A 345 -10.75 -1.19 -18.00
C ILE A 345 -10.31 -2.13 -19.15
N ASN A 346 -9.93 -1.57 -20.29
CA ASN A 346 -9.45 -2.33 -21.44
C ASN A 346 -8.10 -3.00 -21.16
N LEU A 347 -7.15 -2.32 -20.51
CA LEU A 347 -5.86 -2.89 -20.10
C LEU A 347 -6.03 -4.10 -19.15
N CYS A 348 -6.91 -4.00 -18.15
CA CYS A 348 -7.24 -5.15 -17.29
C CYS A 348 -7.74 -6.35 -18.10
N THR A 349 -8.62 -6.09 -19.09
CA THR A 349 -9.21 -7.13 -19.93
C THR A 349 -8.19 -7.76 -20.89
N LEU A 350 -7.25 -6.97 -21.42
CA LEU A 350 -6.16 -7.44 -22.27
C LEU A 350 -5.17 -8.29 -21.49
N LEU A 351 -4.82 -7.91 -20.25
CA LEU A 351 -3.91 -8.69 -19.42
C LEU A 351 -4.54 -10.00 -18.93
N GLU A 352 -5.83 -10.02 -18.55
CA GLU A 352 -6.54 -11.29 -18.27
C GLU A 352 -6.53 -12.23 -19.48
N ARG A 353 -6.64 -11.70 -20.71
CA ARG A 353 -6.52 -12.48 -21.95
C ARG A 353 -5.09 -12.93 -22.27
N LEU A 354 -4.06 -12.20 -21.82
CA LEU A 354 -2.66 -12.58 -21.99
C LEU A 354 -2.30 -13.72 -21.03
N ALA A 355 -2.63 -13.61 -19.74
CA ALA A 355 -2.41 -14.66 -18.74
C ALA A 355 -3.09 -15.98 -19.14
N LYS A 356 -4.37 -15.93 -19.53
CA LYS A 356 -5.12 -17.11 -20.01
C LYS A 356 -4.55 -17.73 -21.30
N ARG A 357 -3.79 -16.98 -22.10
CA ARG A 357 -3.07 -17.50 -23.27
C ARG A 357 -1.79 -18.21 -22.88
N ASN A 358 -1.04 -17.68 -21.89
CA ASN A 358 0.11 -18.37 -21.32
C ASN A 358 -0.29 -19.71 -20.70
N GLU A 359 -1.39 -19.76 -19.94
CA GLU A 359 -1.95 -21.03 -19.43
C GLU A 359 -2.32 -22.01 -20.55
N GLY A 360 -2.92 -21.53 -21.64
CA GLY A 360 -3.22 -22.35 -22.81
C GLY A 360 -1.96 -22.94 -23.46
N LEU A 361 -0.94 -22.11 -23.68
CA LEU A 361 0.35 -22.53 -24.22
C LEU A 361 1.05 -23.54 -23.30
N ALA A 362 0.98 -23.34 -21.98
CA ALA A 362 1.52 -24.26 -20.98
C ALA A 362 0.84 -25.64 -21.07
N ALA A 363 -0.48 -25.68 -21.19
CA ALA A 363 -1.23 -26.91 -21.39
C ALA A 363 -0.87 -27.62 -22.71
N ASP A 364 -0.57 -26.88 -23.78
CA ASP A 364 -0.10 -27.45 -25.04
C ASP A 364 1.34 -27.98 -24.96
N HIS A 365 2.24 -27.28 -24.25
CA HIS A 365 3.59 -27.78 -23.94
C HIS A 365 3.55 -29.12 -23.17
N LEU A 366 2.64 -29.27 -22.20
CA LEU A 366 2.45 -30.54 -21.49
C LEU A 366 1.95 -31.65 -22.43
N ARG A 367 0.96 -31.38 -23.28
CA ARG A 367 0.46 -32.36 -24.28
C ARG A 367 1.56 -32.80 -25.23
N PHE A 368 2.39 -31.86 -25.70
CA PHE A 368 3.51 -32.15 -26.58
C PHE A 368 4.58 -33.00 -25.88
N SER A 369 4.94 -32.67 -24.63
CA SER A 369 5.87 -33.46 -23.81
C SER A 369 5.41 -34.92 -23.65
N LEU A 370 4.13 -35.13 -23.32
CA LEU A 370 3.57 -36.48 -23.17
C LEU A 370 3.55 -37.26 -24.50
N ALA A 371 3.28 -36.59 -25.62
CA ALA A 371 3.34 -37.21 -26.94
C ALA A 371 4.76 -37.65 -27.32
N LEU A 372 5.79 -36.83 -27.01
CA LEU A 372 7.19 -37.21 -27.20
C LEU A 372 7.61 -38.39 -26.32
N GLN A 373 7.14 -38.46 -25.07
CA GLN A 373 7.42 -39.59 -24.19
C GLN A 373 6.87 -40.89 -24.78
N SER A 374 5.60 -40.90 -25.21
CA SER A 374 5.00 -42.08 -25.84
C SER A 374 5.66 -42.44 -27.18
N LEU A 375 6.20 -41.47 -27.94
CA LEU A 375 7.00 -41.77 -29.12
C LEU A 375 8.22 -42.64 -28.80
N THR A 376 8.91 -42.39 -27.68
CA THR A 376 10.08 -43.21 -27.28
C THR A 376 9.77 -44.65 -26.90
N GLU A 377 8.50 -44.99 -26.67
CA GLU A 377 8.04 -46.36 -26.41
C GLU A 377 7.98 -47.19 -27.71
N MET A 378 7.76 -46.55 -28.87
CA MET A 378 7.58 -47.20 -30.17
C MET A 378 8.76 -47.03 -31.16
N THR A 379 9.75 -46.19 -30.86
CA THR A 379 10.91 -45.97 -31.75
C THR A 379 11.71 -47.24 -32.03
N ARG A 380 11.89 -48.13 -31.05
CA ARG A 380 12.64 -49.39 -31.25
C ARG A 380 11.98 -50.29 -32.30
N ASP A 381 10.67 -50.40 -32.28
CA ASP A 381 9.92 -51.23 -33.24
C ASP A 381 9.81 -50.52 -34.60
N THR A 382 9.73 -49.18 -34.59
CA THR A 382 9.73 -48.34 -35.80
C THR A 382 11.05 -48.45 -36.58
N TYR A 383 12.18 -48.47 -35.87
CA TYR A 383 13.53 -48.56 -36.44
C TYR A 383 14.15 -49.95 -36.23
N ALA A 384 13.35 -51.02 -36.30
CA ALA A 384 13.81 -52.38 -35.99
C ALA A 384 14.90 -52.96 -36.94
N PHE A 385 15.22 -52.29 -38.05
CA PHE A 385 16.27 -52.73 -39.00
C PHE A 385 17.69 -52.52 -38.45
N ASP A 386 17.94 -51.37 -37.83
CA ASP A 386 19.14 -51.11 -37.03
C ASP A 386 18.74 -50.26 -35.82
N THR A 387 19.03 -50.76 -34.62
CA THR A 387 18.67 -50.12 -33.35
C THR A 387 19.85 -49.48 -32.63
N ASN A 388 21.05 -49.41 -33.23
CA ASN A 388 22.27 -48.92 -32.57
C ASN A 388 22.10 -47.47 -32.06
N ASP A 389 21.54 -46.58 -32.87
CA ASP A 389 21.35 -45.16 -32.55
C ASP A 389 20.04 -44.85 -31.79
N VAL A 390 19.09 -45.78 -31.77
CA VAL A 390 17.76 -45.59 -31.18
C VAL A 390 17.80 -45.18 -29.69
N PRO A 391 18.68 -45.73 -28.83
CA PRO A 391 18.83 -45.26 -27.45
C PRO A 391 19.21 -43.78 -27.36
N LEU A 392 20.16 -43.31 -28.18
CA LEU A 392 20.66 -41.93 -28.16
C LEU A 392 19.61 -40.96 -28.71
N LEU A 393 18.92 -41.35 -29.80
CA LEU A 393 17.73 -40.66 -30.31
C LEU A 393 16.65 -40.51 -29.23
N ASN A 394 16.35 -41.58 -28.49
CA ASN A 394 15.36 -41.56 -27.42
C ASN A 394 15.75 -40.65 -26.25
N GLU A 395 17.02 -40.58 -25.87
CA GLU A 395 17.46 -39.64 -24.81
C GLU A 395 17.31 -38.17 -25.24
N GLY A 396 17.58 -37.84 -26.50
CA GLY A 396 17.32 -36.50 -27.06
C GLY A 396 15.82 -36.14 -27.13
N ILE A 397 14.96 -37.10 -27.51
CA ILE A 397 13.50 -36.93 -27.48
C ILE A 397 13.02 -36.72 -26.02
N LYS A 398 13.53 -37.49 -25.06
CA LYS A 398 13.24 -37.29 -23.62
C LYS A 398 13.77 -35.97 -23.08
N ALA A 399 14.91 -35.48 -23.55
CA ALA A 399 15.42 -34.15 -23.19
C ALA A 399 14.46 -33.06 -23.68
N THR A 400 13.98 -33.16 -24.93
CA THR A 400 12.98 -32.25 -25.50
C THR A 400 11.66 -32.30 -24.71
N ALA A 401 11.18 -33.48 -24.33
CA ALA A 401 10.01 -33.62 -23.47
C ALA A 401 10.21 -32.95 -22.08
N ARG A 402 11.36 -33.17 -21.43
CA ARG A 402 11.71 -32.54 -20.14
C ARG A 402 11.75 -31.01 -20.24
N HIS A 403 12.34 -30.46 -21.32
CA HIS A 403 12.34 -29.01 -21.60
C HIS A 403 10.92 -28.45 -21.70
N LEU A 404 10.02 -29.12 -22.42
CA LEU A 404 8.63 -28.68 -22.59
C LEU A 404 7.85 -28.73 -21.27
N SER A 405 8.05 -29.75 -20.43
CA SER A 405 7.49 -29.81 -19.08
C SER A 405 8.02 -28.70 -18.16
N ALA A 406 9.30 -28.37 -18.24
CA ALA A 406 9.87 -27.23 -17.52
C ALA A 406 9.28 -25.90 -18.02
N SER A 407 9.15 -25.73 -19.34
CA SER A 407 8.57 -24.54 -19.95
C SER A 407 7.08 -24.37 -19.59
N GLN A 408 6.31 -25.46 -19.49
CA GLN A 408 4.93 -25.45 -18.98
C GLN A 408 4.87 -24.88 -17.55
N SER A 409 5.68 -25.42 -16.63
CA SER A 409 5.73 -24.92 -15.24
C SER A 409 6.08 -23.44 -15.18
N LEU A 410 7.08 -22.99 -15.96
CA LEU A 410 7.48 -21.58 -16.05
C LEU A 410 6.37 -20.68 -16.60
N LEU A 411 5.60 -21.13 -17.60
CA LEU A 411 4.48 -20.39 -18.18
C LEU A 411 3.29 -20.27 -17.23
N GLU A 412 2.98 -21.32 -16.45
CA GLU A 412 1.93 -21.29 -15.41
C GLU A 412 2.30 -20.36 -14.25
N ASP A 413 3.57 -20.41 -13.79
CA ASP A 413 4.06 -19.53 -12.74
C ASP A 413 4.11 -18.07 -13.20
N GLU A 414 4.51 -17.81 -14.46
CA GLU A 414 4.45 -16.46 -15.04
C GLU A 414 2.99 -15.96 -15.14
N ALA A 415 2.06 -16.78 -15.63
CA ALA A 415 0.65 -16.40 -15.73
C ALA A 415 0.06 -16.07 -14.35
N ARG A 416 0.42 -16.85 -13.32
CA ARG A 416 0.01 -16.60 -11.92
C ARG A 416 0.59 -15.30 -11.39
N ALA A 417 1.89 -15.04 -11.63
CA ALA A 417 2.53 -13.78 -11.25
C ALA A 417 1.82 -12.57 -11.89
N TRP A 418 1.49 -12.64 -13.19
CA TRP A 418 0.72 -11.57 -13.85
C TRP A 418 -0.68 -11.40 -13.26
N GLU A 419 -1.40 -12.48 -12.91
CA GLU A 419 -2.72 -12.41 -12.30
C GLU A 419 -2.71 -11.88 -10.85
N GLU A 420 -1.60 -12.01 -10.12
CA GLU A 420 -1.46 -11.65 -8.70
C GLU A 420 -0.75 -10.32 -8.45
N GLY A 421 0.23 -9.95 -9.27
CA GLY A 421 0.91 -8.65 -9.26
C GLY A 421 0.26 -7.67 -10.24
N MET A 422 0.86 -7.55 -11.43
CA MET A 422 0.54 -6.55 -12.46
C MET A 422 -0.97 -6.34 -12.71
N LEU A 423 -1.76 -7.41 -12.78
CA LEU A 423 -3.21 -7.30 -13.00
C LEU A 423 -3.96 -6.68 -11.81
N GLU A 424 -3.56 -6.98 -10.59
CA GLU A 424 -4.19 -6.41 -9.40
C GLU A 424 -3.79 -4.95 -9.19
N ASP A 425 -2.59 -4.54 -9.61
CA ASP A 425 -2.19 -3.12 -9.65
C ASP A 425 -2.87 -2.33 -10.78
N LEU A 426 -3.05 -2.91 -11.98
CA LEU A 426 -3.92 -2.31 -13.01
C LEU A 426 -5.35 -2.13 -12.50
N LYS A 427 -5.89 -3.14 -11.81
CA LYS A 427 -7.23 -3.08 -11.19
C LYS A 427 -7.28 -2.02 -10.09
N ARG A 428 -6.24 -1.88 -9.26
CA ARG A 428 -6.13 -0.81 -8.26
C ARG A 428 -6.19 0.57 -8.91
N GLN A 429 -5.40 0.82 -9.95
CA GLN A 429 -5.39 2.13 -10.61
C GLN A 429 -6.70 2.43 -11.34
N ARG A 430 -7.30 1.42 -11.99
CA ARG A 430 -8.66 1.48 -12.53
C ARG A 430 -9.69 1.86 -11.46
N ASP A 431 -9.65 1.18 -10.31
CA ASP A 431 -10.62 1.37 -9.23
C ASP A 431 -10.47 2.79 -8.64
N CYS A 432 -9.24 3.31 -8.51
CA CYS A 432 -8.98 4.71 -8.18
C CYS A 432 -9.62 5.68 -9.19
N LEU A 433 -9.35 5.52 -10.49
CA LEU A 433 -9.93 6.37 -11.54
C LEU A 433 -11.47 6.34 -11.54
N VAL A 434 -12.07 5.15 -11.46
CA VAL A 434 -13.53 5.00 -11.46
C VAL A 434 -14.17 5.59 -10.20
N SER A 435 -13.55 5.46 -9.03
CA SER A 435 -14.07 6.09 -7.79
C SER A 435 -14.09 7.62 -7.84
N VAL A 436 -13.10 8.26 -8.49
CA VAL A 436 -13.08 9.72 -8.74
C VAL A 436 -14.12 10.12 -9.80
N ARG A 437 -14.30 9.33 -10.87
CA ARG A 437 -15.40 9.54 -11.84
C ARG A 437 -16.75 9.56 -11.13
N GLU A 438 -17.00 8.57 -10.27
CA GLU A 438 -18.26 8.47 -9.54
C GLU A 438 -18.42 9.56 -8.46
N MET A 439 -17.33 10.09 -7.91
CA MET A 439 -17.35 11.27 -7.03
C MET A 439 -17.89 12.50 -7.78
N PHE A 440 -17.43 12.75 -9.01
CA PHE A 440 -17.99 13.81 -9.85
C PHE A 440 -19.46 13.53 -10.24
N ASP A 441 -19.82 12.29 -10.52
CA ASP A 441 -21.21 11.97 -10.85
C ASP A 441 -22.14 12.04 -9.61
N ARG A 442 -21.60 11.91 -8.38
CA ARG A 442 -22.30 12.24 -7.12
C ARG A 442 -22.40 13.75 -6.90
N ARG A 443 -21.35 14.53 -7.18
CA ARG A 443 -21.36 16.01 -7.16
C ARG A 443 -22.55 16.54 -7.97
N ASP A 444 -22.66 16.16 -9.24
CA ASP A 444 -23.74 16.63 -10.14
C ASP A 444 -25.15 16.32 -9.61
N ARG A 445 -25.33 15.23 -8.85
CA ARG A 445 -26.62 14.84 -8.28
C ARG A 445 -26.97 15.58 -7.00
N TYR A 446 -25.99 15.78 -6.10
CA TYR A 446 -26.21 16.21 -4.71
C TYR A 446 -25.71 17.63 -4.38
N ALA A 447 -24.92 18.26 -5.25
CA ALA A 447 -24.44 19.65 -5.12
C ALA A 447 -25.38 20.65 -5.82
N ARG A 448 -26.70 20.44 -5.75
CA ARG A 448 -27.69 21.34 -6.35
C ARG A 448 -27.72 22.67 -5.61
N ASN A 449 -27.61 23.76 -6.35
CA ASN A 449 -27.77 25.12 -5.83
C ASN A 449 -29.24 25.55 -5.89
N ASN A 450 -29.87 25.76 -4.73
CA ASN A 450 -31.24 26.27 -4.64
C ASN A 450 -31.28 27.75 -4.22
N ILE A 451 -30.13 28.44 -4.06
CA ILE A 451 -30.05 29.84 -3.64
C ILE A 451 -30.95 30.75 -4.51
N PRO A 452 -30.95 30.68 -5.87
CA PRO A 452 -31.84 31.52 -6.68
C PRO A 452 -33.35 31.29 -6.44
N GLN A 453 -33.73 30.11 -5.96
CA GLN A 453 -35.12 29.80 -5.61
C GLN A 453 -35.47 30.35 -4.22
N LEU A 454 -34.50 30.33 -3.29
CA LEU A 454 -34.63 30.93 -1.96
C LEU A 454 -34.66 32.45 -2.03
N GLU A 455 -33.79 33.08 -2.81
CA GLU A 455 -33.77 34.53 -3.06
C GLU A 455 -35.13 35.01 -3.59
N LYS A 456 -35.68 34.33 -4.60
CA LYS A 456 -37.03 34.62 -5.12
C LYS A 456 -38.14 34.35 -4.10
N ARG A 457 -37.96 33.40 -3.17
CA ARG A 457 -38.92 33.15 -2.08
C ARG A 457 -38.86 34.25 -1.00
N ILE A 458 -37.67 34.74 -0.67
CA ILE A 458 -37.43 35.89 0.21
C ILE A 458 -38.06 37.14 -0.40
N GLU A 459 -37.73 37.49 -1.65
CA GLU A 459 -38.27 38.67 -2.35
C GLU A 459 -39.82 38.68 -2.36
N ASN A 460 -40.43 37.52 -2.59
CA ASN A 460 -41.89 37.38 -2.54
C ASN A 460 -42.47 37.43 -1.12
N SER A 461 -41.71 37.04 -0.11
CA SER A 461 -42.14 37.08 1.30
C SER A 461 -41.95 38.48 1.89
N GLU A 462 -40.89 39.18 1.51
CA GLU A 462 -40.65 40.60 1.82
C GLU A 462 -41.70 41.50 1.17
N ARG A 463 -42.09 41.25 -0.09
CA ARG A 463 -43.24 41.94 -0.71
C ARG A 463 -44.55 41.69 0.04
N LYS A 464 -44.84 40.45 0.46
CA LYS A 464 -46.02 40.14 1.29
C LYS A 464 -45.97 40.83 2.66
N LEU A 465 -44.79 40.92 3.27
CA LEU A 465 -44.59 41.60 4.55
C LEU A 465 -44.86 43.11 4.42
N GLN A 466 -44.43 43.73 3.32
CA GLN A 466 -44.75 45.12 3.00
C GLN A 466 -46.25 45.33 2.79
N ASP A 467 -46.92 44.49 1.99
CA ASP A 467 -48.38 44.52 1.78
C ASP A 467 -49.17 44.35 3.09
N LEU A 468 -48.77 43.42 3.96
CA LEU A 468 -49.42 43.19 5.25
C LEU A 468 -49.23 44.37 6.22
N ARG A 469 -48.06 45.01 6.22
CA ARG A 469 -47.78 46.22 7.02
C ARG A 469 -48.48 47.47 6.46
N ALA A 470 -48.77 47.52 5.16
CA ALA A 470 -49.46 48.64 4.51
C ALA A 470 -51.00 48.56 4.56
N ARG A 471 -51.58 47.43 5.00
CA ARG A 471 -53.04 47.27 5.12
C ARG A 471 -53.63 48.01 6.32
N THR A 472 -54.73 48.72 6.06
CA THR A 472 -55.54 49.42 7.07
C THR A 472 -56.61 48.54 7.76
N GLN A 473 -56.78 47.30 7.32
CA GLN A 473 -57.66 46.32 7.98
C GLN A 473 -56.92 45.57 9.10
N PRO A 474 -57.61 45.10 10.16
CA PRO A 474 -56.98 44.34 11.23
C PRO A 474 -56.37 43.03 10.70
N VAL A 475 -55.04 42.98 10.67
CA VAL A 475 -54.25 41.80 10.33
C VAL A 475 -54.41 40.74 11.43
N LYS A 476 -54.37 39.45 11.10
CA LYS A 476 -54.46 38.39 12.11
C LYS A 476 -53.22 38.45 13.03
N PRO A 477 -53.39 38.34 14.36
CA PRO A 477 -52.25 38.32 15.28
C PRO A 477 -51.32 37.15 14.95
N GLY A 478 -50.02 37.43 14.89
CA GLY A 478 -48.96 36.48 14.53
C GLY A 478 -48.81 36.21 13.02
N GLU A 479 -49.56 36.84 12.11
CA GLU A 479 -49.36 36.65 10.67
C GLU A 479 -48.09 37.35 10.15
N ILE A 480 -47.80 38.56 10.67
CA ILE A 480 -46.58 39.33 10.36
C ILE A 480 -45.34 38.59 10.90
N GLU A 481 -45.36 38.18 12.16
CA GLU A 481 -44.29 37.45 12.85
C GLU A 481 -43.92 36.15 12.12
N LYS A 482 -44.90 35.37 11.64
CA LYS A 482 -44.66 34.15 10.84
C LYS A 482 -43.98 34.43 9.50
N VAL A 483 -44.30 35.56 8.86
CA VAL A 483 -43.64 35.94 7.60
C VAL A 483 -42.20 36.39 7.88
N GLU A 484 -41.96 37.11 8.97
CA GLU A 484 -40.61 37.49 9.43
C GLU A 484 -39.76 36.26 9.79
N GLU A 485 -40.28 35.33 10.59
CA GLU A 485 -39.63 34.06 10.94
C GLU A 485 -39.30 33.24 9.67
N SER A 486 -40.22 33.19 8.69
CA SER A 486 -39.98 32.53 7.40
C SER A 486 -38.86 33.21 6.60
N ILE A 487 -38.75 34.53 6.63
CA ILE A 487 -37.67 35.27 5.94
C ILE A 487 -36.32 35.02 6.61
N VAL A 488 -36.26 35.02 7.95
CA VAL A 488 -35.03 34.71 8.70
C VAL A 488 -34.55 33.30 8.37
N LYS A 489 -35.45 32.30 8.47
CA LYS A 489 -35.14 30.90 8.17
C LYS A 489 -34.69 30.67 6.72
N ASP A 490 -35.24 31.44 5.77
CA ASP A 490 -34.81 31.39 4.37
C ASP A 490 -33.42 32.01 4.16
N LYS A 491 -33.10 33.10 4.86
CA LYS A 491 -31.76 33.73 4.85
C LYS A 491 -30.70 32.82 5.49
N GLU A 492 -31.01 32.20 6.63
CA GLU A 492 -30.18 31.14 7.23
C GLU A 492 -29.96 29.97 6.26
N SER A 493 -31.03 29.54 5.56
CA SER A 493 -30.95 28.47 4.56
C SER A 493 -30.05 28.82 3.36
N ILE A 494 -29.98 30.10 2.96
CA ILE A 494 -29.01 30.58 1.95
C ILE A 494 -27.58 30.49 2.48
N VAL A 495 -27.32 31.00 3.68
CA VAL A 495 -25.99 30.96 4.31
C VAL A 495 -25.50 29.51 4.44
N HIS A 496 -26.35 28.59 4.90
CA HIS A 496 -26.00 27.17 4.96
C HIS A 496 -25.78 26.52 3.59
N GLN A 497 -26.50 26.92 2.54
CA GLN A 497 -26.27 26.41 1.18
C GLN A 497 -24.99 26.95 0.56
N HIS A 498 -24.68 28.23 0.76
CA HIS A 498 -23.42 28.84 0.32
C HIS A 498 -22.23 28.19 1.02
N ALA A 499 -22.24 28.10 2.36
CA ALA A 499 -21.22 27.42 3.14
C ALA A 499 -21.00 25.96 2.69
N ARG A 500 -22.09 25.21 2.47
CA ARG A 500 -22.02 23.84 1.90
C ARG A 500 -21.41 23.83 0.50
N GLY A 501 -21.68 24.85 -0.32
CA GLY A 501 -21.05 25.01 -1.64
C GLY A 501 -19.53 25.19 -1.55
N VAL A 502 -19.04 26.00 -0.62
CA VAL A 502 -17.60 26.19 -0.36
C VAL A 502 -16.96 24.89 0.14
N PHE A 503 -17.56 24.23 1.14
CA PHE A 503 -17.07 22.95 1.65
C PHE A 503 -17.03 21.85 0.59
N ILE A 504 -17.98 21.81 -0.36
CA ILE A 504 -17.94 20.86 -1.48
C ILE A 504 -16.74 21.15 -2.40
N LYS A 505 -16.43 22.41 -2.69
CA LYS A 505 -15.25 22.79 -3.50
C LYS A 505 -13.95 22.37 -2.78
N GLU A 506 -13.81 22.72 -1.51
CA GLU A 506 -12.65 22.37 -0.68
C GLU A 506 -12.48 20.84 -0.59
N CYS A 507 -13.56 20.11 -0.30
CA CYS A 507 -13.56 18.66 -0.24
C CYS A 507 -13.05 18.06 -1.55
N ILE A 508 -13.63 18.43 -2.70
CA ILE A 508 -13.20 17.91 -4.00
C ILE A 508 -11.73 18.26 -4.29
N ARG A 509 -11.25 19.47 -3.97
CA ARG A 509 -9.83 19.84 -4.08
C ARG A 509 -8.95 18.86 -3.29
N ASN A 510 -9.28 18.62 -2.02
CA ASN A 510 -8.51 17.74 -1.14
C ASN A 510 -8.54 16.28 -1.63
N GLU A 511 -9.67 15.81 -2.15
CA GLU A 511 -9.79 14.49 -2.78
C GLU A 511 -8.97 14.35 -4.07
N LEU A 512 -8.87 15.42 -4.87
CA LEU A 512 -8.01 15.43 -6.06
C LEU A 512 -6.52 15.43 -5.70
N MET A 513 -6.12 16.14 -4.63
CA MET A 513 -4.74 16.07 -4.09
C MET A 513 -4.40 14.66 -3.59
N TYR A 514 -5.32 14.00 -2.88
CA TYR A 514 -5.16 12.59 -2.50
C TYR A 514 -5.09 11.67 -3.73
N PHE A 515 -5.97 11.84 -4.71
CA PHE A 515 -5.96 11.08 -5.95
C PHE A 515 -4.67 11.27 -6.75
N GLN A 516 -4.05 12.45 -6.74
CA GLN A 516 -2.80 12.74 -7.44
C GLN A 516 -1.65 11.84 -6.98
N GLN A 517 -1.64 11.39 -5.72
CA GLN A 517 -0.67 10.41 -5.21
C GLN A 517 -0.77 9.06 -5.95
N SER A 518 -1.90 8.74 -6.59
CA SER A 518 -2.05 7.50 -7.37
C SER A 518 -1.12 7.41 -8.58
N GLN A 519 -0.58 8.53 -9.07
CA GLN A 519 0.39 8.53 -10.17
C GLN A 519 1.62 7.67 -9.87
N TYR A 520 2.07 7.62 -8.61
CA TYR A 520 3.23 6.84 -8.19
C TYR A 520 2.98 5.32 -8.20
N HIS A 521 1.70 4.89 -8.14
CA HIS A 521 1.36 3.49 -8.37
C HIS A 521 1.67 3.09 -9.82
N ILE A 522 1.44 3.98 -10.79
CA ILE A 522 1.71 3.73 -12.22
C ILE A 522 3.22 3.53 -12.43
N SER A 523 4.05 4.38 -11.83
CA SER A 523 5.52 4.24 -11.90
C SER A 523 6.01 2.92 -11.32
N ARG A 524 5.51 2.53 -10.14
CA ARG A 524 5.88 1.26 -9.49
C ARG A 524 5.42 0.05 -10.31
N LEU A 525 4.15 0.05 -10.73
CA LEU A 525 3.56 -0.99 -11.59
C LEU A 525 4.42 -1.29 -12.83
N HIS A 526 4.93 -0.27 -13.51
CA HIS A 526 5.80 -0.47 -14.67
C HIS A 526 7.22 -0.93 -14.32
N GLN A 527 7.77 -0.54 -13.18
CA GLN A 527 9.08 -1.01 -12.69
C GLN A 527 9.01 -2.50 -12.32
N ASP A 528 8.03 -2.87 -11.50
CA ASP A 528 7.83 -4.22 -11.00
C ASP A 528 7.55 -5.18 -12.18
N TRP A 529 6.64 -4.82 -13.09
CA TRP A 529 6.34 -5.63 -14.28
C TRP A 529 7.55 -5.82 -15.20
N SER A 530 8.39 -4.79 -15.37
CA SER A 530 9.63 -4.90 -16.16
C SER A 530 10.59 -5.93 -15.55
N GLN A 531 10.81 -5.87 -14.23
CA GLN A 531 11.68 -6.80 -13.51
C GLN A 531 11.15 -8.24 -13.56
N GLU A 532 9.85 -8.45 -13.37
CA GLU A 532 9.22 -9.77 -13.52
C GLU A 532 9.42 -10.33 -14.94
N ARG A 533 9.24 -9.50 -15.97
CA ARG A 533 9.40 -9.91 -17.37
C ARG A 533 10.84 -10.25 -17.74
N VAL A 534 11.84 -9.56 -17.18
CA VAL A 534 13.25 -9.93 -17.33
C VAL A 534 13.48 -11.31 -16.71
N LYS A 535 13.12 -11.50 -15.43
CA LYS A 535 13.27 -12.76 -14.69
C LYS A 535 12.71 -13.97 -15.44
N TYR A 536 11.46 -13.91 -15.91
CA TYR A 536 10.86 -15.05 -16.62
C TYR A 536 11.46 -15.27 -18.03
N SER A 537 11.95 -14.21 -18.69
CA SER A 537 12.63 -14.34 -19.98
C SER A 537 14.01 -15.01 -19.83
N GLU A 538 14.75 -14.70 -18.77
CA GLU A 538 16.03 -15.33 -18.44
C GLU A 538 15.85 -16.83 -18.11
N LEU A 539 14.87 -17.17 -17.25
CA LEU A 539 14.56 -18.57 -16.91
C LEU A 539 14.15 -19.41 -18.14
N GLN A 540 13.40 -18.85 -19.08
CA GLN A 540 13.07 -19.54 -20.33
C GLN A 540 14.30 -19.66 -21.24
N ALA A 541 15.17 -18.65 -21.31
CA ALA A 541 16.42 -18.71 -22.08
C ALA A 541 17.39 -19.79 -21.55
N ASP A 542 17.50 -19.95 -20.23
CA ASP A 542 18.31 -21.00 -19.61
C ASP A 542 17.72 -22.40 -19.86
N ASN A 543 16.39 -22.55 -19.84
CA ASN A 543 15.72 -23.78 -20.23
C ASN A 543 15.99 -24.16 -21.71
N TRP A 544 16.08 -23.18 -22.61
CA TRP A 544 16.47 -23.40 -24.01
C TRP A 544 17.95 -23.78 -24.17
N ARG A 545 18.86 -23.11 -23.45
CA ARG A 545 20.30 -23.46 -23.44
C ARG A 545 20.50 -24.90 -22.99
N SER A 546 19.90 -25.28 -21.86
CA SER A 546 19.98 -26.64 -21.33
C SER A 546 19.41 -27.71 -22.27
N LEU A 547 18.42 -27.38 -23.11
CA LEU A 547 17.97 -28.29 -24.16
C LEU A 547 19.02 -28.42 -25.27
N SER A 548 19.57 -27.29 -25.76
CA SER A 548 20.57 -27.26 -26.82
C SER A 548 21.75 -28.18 -26.50
N ASP A 549 22.33 -28.04 -25.31
CA ASP A 549 23.47 -28.85 -24.85
C ASP A 549 23.13 -30.36 -24.76
N GLN A 550 21.88 -30.71 -24.46
CA GLN A 550 21.43 -32.10 -24.36
C GLN A 550 21.12 -32.77 -25.71
N VAL A 551 20.86 -31.99 -26.76
CA VAL A 551 20.55 -32.51 -28.11
C VAL A 551 21.72 -32.38 -29.09
N GLU A 552 22.76 -31.61 -28.77
CA GLU A 552 23.95 -31.43 -29.60
C GLU A 552 24.64 -32.76 -29.96
N GLY A 553 24.67 -33.71 -29.03
CA GLY A 553 25.26 -35.04 -29.24
C GLY A 553 24.36 -36.07 -29.93
N MET A 554 23.22 -35.68 -30.50
CA MET A 554 22.33 -36.62 -31.21
C MET A 554 22.93 -37.10 -32.55
N PRO A 555 22.64 -38.34 -32.99
CA PRO A 555 23.17 -38.88 -34.23
C PRO A 555 22.54 -38.18 -35.43
N LEU A 556 23.37 -37.74 -36.39
CA LEU A 556 22.95 -37.00 -37.59
C LEU A 556 22.88 -37.88 -38.86
N GLY A 557 23.55 -39.03 -38.87
CA GLY A 557 23.54 -39.98 -39.99
C GLY A 557 24.60 -39.74 -41.09
N ASP A 558 25.65 -38.97 -40.78
CA ASP A 558 26.80 -38.69 -41.66
C ASP A 558 27.91 -39.77 -41.58
#